data_AF-R6TKY5-F1
#
_entry.id   AF-R6TKY5-F1
#
_cell.length_a   1.000
_cell.length_b   1.000
_cell.length_c   1.000
_cell.angle_alpha   90.00
_cell.angle_beta   90.00
_cell.angle_gamma   90.00
#
_symmetry.space_group_name_H-M   'P 1'
#
loop_
_entity.id
_entity.type
_entity.pdbx_description
1 polymer ?
#
loop_
_entity_poly.entity_id
_entity_poly.type
_entity_poly.pdbx_seq_one_letter_code
_entity_poly.pdbx_strand_id
1 'polypeptide(L)'
;MITALFADRLAGEGIMVNEIRPGIIRTGMTATVQAKYDALIDGGLLPIKRWGEPEDVADAVYVLCSGVLPYVTGQSVDVDGGYHIRRL
;
A
#
# COMPACT_ATOMS: atom_id res chain seq x y z
N MET A 1 3.57 13.62 -6.14
CA MET A 1 4.69 14.46 -5.63
C MET A 1 4.36 15.24 -4.34
N ILE A 2 3.23 14.98 -3.67
CA ILE A 2 2.90 15.63 -2.39
C ILE A 2 3.69 15.02 -1.21
N THR A 3 3.88 13.70 -1.20
CA THR A 3 4.60 12.97 -0.15
C THR A 3 6.03 13.49 0.05
N ALA A 4 6.81 13.58 -1.03
CA ALA A 4 8.20 14.05 -0.97
C ALA A 4 8.30 15.52 -0.51
N LEU A 5 7.37 16.38 -0.95
CA LEU A 5 7.31 17.78 -0.55
C LEU A 5 7.13 17.92 0.97
N PHE A 6 6.17 17.19 1.56
CA PHE A 6 5.92 17.26 2.99
C PHE A 6 6.97 16.51 3.81
N ALA A 7 7.50 15.41 3.29
CA ALA A 7 8.60 14.68 3.91
C ALA A 7 9.82 15.58 4.13
N ASP A 8 10.24 16.31 3.08
CA ASP A 8 11.35 17.27 3.16
C ASP A 8 11.03 18.43 4.11
N ARG A 9 9.83 19.02 3.97
CA ARG A 9 9.43 20.17 4.79
C ARG A 9 9.34 19.86 6.29
N LEU A 10 8.91 18.66 6.67
CA LEU A 10 8.57 18.32 8.05
C LEU A 10 9.63 17.45 8.76
N ALA A 11 10.64 16.95 8.04
CA ALA A 11 11.68 16.10 8.63
C ALA A 11 12.44 16.79 9.78
N GLY A 12 12.72 18.09 9.67
CA GLY A 12 13.39 18.87 10.73
C GLY A 12 12.59 18.99 12.03
N GLU A 13 11.27 18.79 11.97
CA GLU A 13 10.36 18.77 13.12
C GLU A 13 10.18 17.35 13.69
N GLY A 14 10.91 16.36 13.18
CA GLY A 14 10.76 14.96 13.57
C GLY A 14 9.48 14.29 13.06
N ILE A 15 8.79 14.88 12.08
CA ILE A 15 7.55 14.32 11.51
C ILE A 15 7.86 13.63 10.19
N MET A 16 7.77 12.31 10.17
CA MET A 16 7.99 11.50 8.98
C MET A 16 6.71 11.39 8.15
N VAL A 17 6.84 11.50 6.83
CA VAL A 17 5.70 11.48 5.89
C VAL A 17 5.93 10.40 4.85
N ASN A 18 5.06 9.41 4.80
CA ASN A 18 5.14 8.30 3.84
C ASN A 18 3.77 8.08 3.18
N GLU A 19 3.75 7.38 2.05
CA GLU A 19 2.56 7.08 1.26
C GLU A 19 2.30 5.58 1.26
N ILE A 20 1.06 5.19 1.52
CA ILE A 20 0.59 3.81 1.32
C ILE A 20 -0.20 3.75 0.01
N ARG A 21 0.09 2.76 -0.82
CA ARG A 21 -0.60 2.51 -2.09
C ARG A 21 -1.25 1.12 -2.04
N PRO A 22 -2.53 1.05 -1.63
CA PRO A 22 -3.24 -0.22 -1.60
C PRO A 22 -3.54 -0.72 -3.01
N GLY A 23 -3.47 -2.04 -3.19
CA GLY A 23 -3.93 -2.71 -4.40
C GLY A 23 -5.41 -3.06 -4.36
N ILE A 24 -5.70 -4.31 -4.74
CA ILE A 24 -7.05 -4.85 -4.74
C ILE A 24 -7.37 -5.36 -3.32
N ILE A 25 -7.98 -4.49 -2.51
CA ILE A 25 -8.33 -4.77 -1.11
C ILE A 25 -9.82 -5.08 -0.97
N ARG A 26 -10.16 -6.08 -0.15
CA ARG A 26 -11.56 -6.46 0.14
C ARG A 26 -12.20 -5.43 1.07
N THR A 27 -12.98 -4.52 0.48
CA THR A 27 -13.68 -3.46 1.21
C THR A 27 -15.07 -3.23 0.61
N GLY A 28 -15.90 -2.42 1.25
CA GLY A 28 -17.18 -1.99 0.68
C GLY A 28 -17.05 -1.31 -0.69
N MET A 29 -15.91 -0.65 -0.98
CA MET A 29 -15.64 -0.01 -2.27
C MET A 29 -15.50 -1.02 -3.42
N THR A 30 -14.91 -2.20 -3.15
CA THR A 30 -14.63 -3.23 -4.16
C THR A 30 -15.70 -4.31 -4.25
N ALA A 31 -16.69 -4.28 -3.36
CA ALA A 31 -17.75 -5.30 -3.27
C ALA A 31 -18.52 -5.49 -4.60
N THR A 32 -18.80 -4.40 -5.33
CA THR A 32 -19.53 -4.45 -6.62
C THR A 32 -18.74 -5.08 -7.76
N VAL A 33 -17.42 -5.17 -7.62
CA VAL A 33 -16.49 -5.68 -8.65
C VAL A 33 -15.79 -6.96 -8.20
N GLN A 34 -16.28 -7.61 -7.14
CA GLN A 34 -15.64 -8.78 -6.54
C GLN A 34 -15.46 -9.93 -7.54
N ALA A 35 -16.52 -10.38 -8.19
CA ALA A 35 -16.45 -11.50 -9.14
C ALA A 35 -15.48 -11.25 -10.32
N LYS A 36 -15.37 -9.99 -10.77
CA LYS A 36 -14.42 -9.60 -11.80
C LYS A 36 -12.98 -9.77 -11.31
N TYR A 37 -12.68 -9.29 -10.11
CA TYR A 37 -11.34 -9.36 -9.56
C TYR A 37 -10.98 -10.77 -9.09
N ASP A 38 -11.93 -11.58 -8.64
CA ASP A 38 -11.71 -13.01 -8.38
C ASP A 38 -11.11 -13.69 -9.63
N ALA A 39 -11.78 -13.56 -10.78
CA ALA A 39 -11.32 -14.14 -12.04
C ALA A 39 -9.94 -13.60 -12.48
N LEU A 40 -9.68 -12.30 -12.28
CA LEU A 40 -8.39 -11.70 -12.62
C LEU A 40 -7.26 -12.20 -11.72
N ILE A 41 -7.51 -12.31 -10.41
CA ILE A 41 -6.54 -12.81 -9.43
C ILE A 41 -6.20 -14.27 -9.71
N ASP A 42 -7.22 -15.11 -9.97
CA ASP A 42 -7.04 -16.50 -10.37
C ASP A 42 -6.24 -16.62 -11.68
N GLY A 43 -6.53 -15.71 -12.62
CA GLY A 43 -5.80 -15.52 -13.88
C GLY A 43 -4.35 -15.04 -13.72
N GLY A 44 -3.91 -14.74 -12.50
CA GLY A 44 -2.52 -14.38 -12.20
C GLY A 44 -2.21 -12.89 -12.31
N LEU A 45 -3.23 -12.02 -12.21
CA LEU A 45 -3.04 -10.56 -12.16
C LEU A 45 -2.03 -10.13 -11.08
N LEU A 46 -2.02 -10.82 -9.95
CA LEU A 46 -1.16 -10.52 -8.80
C LEU A 46 -0.07 -11.60 -8.63
N PRO A 47 1.19 -11.22 -8.35
CA PRO A 47 2.20 -12.15 -7.86
C PRO A 47 1.75 -12.91 -6.61
N ILE A 48 1.20 -12.21 -5.62
CA ILE A 48 0.54 -12.82 -4.46
C ILE A 48 -0.94 -12.98 -4.81
N LYS A 49 -1.33 -14.19 -5.23
CA LYS A 49 -2.65 -14.50 -5.79
C LYS A 49 -3.76 -14.59 -4.75
N ARG A 50 -4.03 -13.48 -4.05
CA ARG A 50 -5.20 -13.33 -3.18
C ARG A 50 -5.65 -11.88 -3.16
N TRP A 51 -6.86 -11.67 -2.65
CA TRP A 51 -7.27 -10.35 -2.18
C TRP A 51 -6.35 -9.88 -1.06
N GLY A 52 -6.03 -8.59 -1.09
CA GLY A 52 -5.58 -7.91 0.12
C GLY A 52 -6.75 -7.75 1.08
N GLU A 53 -6.48 -7.82 2.37
CA GLU A 53 -7.43 -7.54 3.43
C GLU A 53 -7.09 -6.19 4.08
N PRO A 54 -8.06 -5.50 4.72
CA PRO A 54 -7.79 -4.23 5.41
C PRO A 54 -6.61 -4.30 6.40
N GLU A 55 -6.42 -5.46 7.03
CA GLU A 55 -5.33 -5.73 7.96
C GLU A 55 -3.94 -5.65 7.29
N ASP A 56 -3.80 -6.07 6.02
CA ASP A 56 -2.53 -5.95 5.30
C ASP A 56 -2.09 -4.47 5.19
N VAL A 57 -3.06 -3.58 4.97
CA VAL A 57 -2.84 -2.13 4.90
C VAL A 57 -2.59 -1.56 6.31
N ALA A 58 -3.35 -2.02 7.30
CA ALA A 58 -3.22 -1.58 8.69
C ALA A 58 -1.84 -1.92 9.26
N ASP A 59 -1.31 -3.12 8.99
CA ASP A 59 0.01 -3.53 9.46
C ASP A 59 1.13 -2.68 8.84
N ALA A 60 1.02 -2.33 7.55
CA ALA A 60 1.97 -1.41 6.91
C ALA A 60 1.95 -0.01 7.56
N VAL A 61 0.76 0.52 7.84
CA VAL A 61 0.60 1.79 8.57
C VAL A 61 1.16 1.67 9.99
N TYR A 62 0.86 0.58 10.69
CA TYR A 62 1.34 0.33 12.04
C TYR A 62 2.87 0.35 12.10
N VAL A 63 3.55 -0.36 11.19
CA VAL A 63 5.02 -0.37 11.13
C VAL A 63 5.57 1.06 10.95
N LEU A 64 5.01 1.84 10.02
CA LEU A 64 5.44 3.23 9.78
C LEU A 64 5.19 4.15 11.00
N CYS A 65 4.13 3.91 11.77
CA CYS A 65 3.78 4.72 12.93
C CYS A 65 4.38 4.21 14.26
N SER A 66 4.87 2.96 14.31
CA SER A 66 5.34 2.31 15.55
C SER A 66 6.69 2.81 16.06
N GLY A 67 7.39 3.66 15.30
CA GLY A 67 8.72 4.18 15.65
C GLY A 67 9.87 3.21 15.39
N VAL A 68 9.60 2.01 14.87
CA VAL A 68 10.65 1.03 14.51
C VAL A 68 11.43 1.41 13.25
N LEU A 69 10.96 2.41 12.50
CA LEU A 69 11.59 2.96 11.30
C LEU A 69 11.90 4.47 11.45
N PRO A 70 12.75 4.88 12.41
CA PRO A 70 12.93 6.29 12.76
C PRO A 70 13.60 7.15 11.69
N TYR A 71 14.17 6.53 10.65
CA TYR A 71 14.90 7.21 9.57
C TYR A 71 14.24 7.02 8.19
N VAL A 72 12.95 6.68 8.17
CA VAL A 72 12.19 6.44 6.93
C VAL A 72 11.16 7.56 6.73
N THR A 73 11.36 8.35 5.67
CA THR A 73 10.41 9.39 5.22
C THR A 73 10.46 9.51 3.70
N GLY A 74 9.39 10.06 3.12
CA GLY A 74 9.24 10.29 1.68
C GLY A 74 9.02 9.04 0.84
N GLN A 75 8.82 7.87 1.46
CA GLN A 75 8.69 6.61 0.73
C GLN A 75 7.24 6.34 0.32
N SER A 76 7.10 5.63 -0.79
CA SER A 76 5.84 5.01 -1.20
C SER A 76 5.92 3.51 -0.94
N VAL A 77 4.93 2.96 -0.25
CA VAL A 77 4.83 1.53 0.07
C VAL A 77 3.61 0.97 -0.65
N ASP A 78 3.87 0.13 -1.66
CA ASP A 78 2.83 -0.58 -2.39
C ASP A 78 2.37 -1.82 -1.59
N VAL A 79 1.14 -1.75 -1.06
CA VAL A 79 0.48 -2.82 -0.30
C VAL A 79 -0.56 -3.45 -1.21
N ASP A 80 -0.10 -4.15 -2.23
CA ASP A 80 -0.91 -4.49 -3.39
C ASP A 80 -0.73 -5.91 -3.92
N GLY A 81 -0.04 -6.78 -3.16
CA GLY A 81 0.26 -8.14 -3.60
C GLY A 81 1.19 -8.20 -4.82
N GLY A 82 1.87 -7.11 -5.16
CA GLY A 82 2.75 -6.97 -6.32
C GLY A 82 2.03 -6.49 -7.59
N TYR A 83 0.83 -5.92 -7.48
CA TYR A 83 0.05 -5.42 -8.62
C TYR A 83 0.80 -4.37 -9.46
N HIS A 84 1.55 -3.48 -8.82
CA HIS A 84 2.34 -2.43 -9.48
C HIS A 84 3.51 -2.98 -10.32
N ILE A 85 3.92 -4.24 -10.10
CA ILE A 85 5.07 -4.84 -10.77
C ILE A 85 4.70 -5.14 -12.23
N ARG A 86 5.38 -4.49 -13.17
CA ARG A 86 5.26 -4.83 -14.59
C ARG A 86 6.04 -6.10 -14.89
N ARG A 87 5.33 -7.16 -15.29
CA ARG A 87 5.90 -8.46 -15.65
C ARG A 87 5.97 -8.59 -17.17
N LEU A 88 7.04 -9.22 -17.67
CA LEU A 88 7.23 -9.58 -19.08
C LEU A 88 6.58 -10.92 -19.40
#